data_AF-A0A150QHH4-F1
#
_entry.id   AF-A0A150QHH4-F1
#
_cell.length_a   1.000
_cell.length_b   1.000
_cell.length_c   1.000
_cell.angle_alpha   90.00
_cell.angle_beta   90.00
_cell.angle_gamma   90.00
#
_symmetry.space_group_name_H-M   'P 1'
#
loop_
_entity.id
_entity.type
_entity.pdbx_description
1 polymer ?
#
loop_
_entity_poly.entity_id
_entity_poly.type
_entity_poly.pdbx_seq_one_letter_code
_entity_poly.pdbx_strand_id
1 'polypeptide(L)'
;MLYQLVLTLKFLGAMGYAGGLVASFVAADPRERKRAVHSIASPSLLATWCAGYALAALGGFRMSELWVVGGLALSVGSNVILVYCVSRDKRGHGAFSCAALPLAGVVALMVLKPTWAQVFQ
;
A
#
# COMPACT_ATOMS: atom_id res chain seq x y z
N MET A 1 -14.91 -2.31 -20.37
CA MET A 1 -14.44 -0.95 -20.02
C MET A 1 -14.32 -0.73 -18.51
N LEU A 2 -15.34 -1.07 -17.70
CA LEU A 2 -15.29 -0.90 -16.25
C LEU A 2 -14.05 -1.51 -15.58
N TYR A 3 -13.70 -2.76 -15.92
CA TYR A 3 -12.51 -3.43 -15.38
C TYR A 3 -11.22 -2.60 -15.58
N GLN A 4 -11.00 -2.09 -16.79
CA GLN A 4 -9.81 -1.29 -17.13
C GLN A 4 -9.79 0.03 -16.36
N LEU A 5 -10.94 0.68 -16.19
CA LEU A 5 -11.04 1.90 -15.40
C LEU A 5 -10.67 1.65 -13.94
N VAL A 6 -11.20 0.59 -13.33
CA VAL A 6 -10.87 0.23 -11.94
C VAL A 6 -9.40 -0.17 -11.81
N LEU A 7 -8.83 -0.86 -12.80
CA LEU A 7 -7.40 -1.20 -12.83
C LEU A 7 -6.53 0.05 -12.85
N THR A 8 -6.86 1.03 -13.69
CA THR A 8 -6.17 2.32 -13.74
C THR A 8 -6.27 3.06 -12.41
N LEU A 9 -7.45 3.10 -11.79
CA LEU A 9 -7.63 3.72 -10.47
C LEU A 9 -6.77 3.02 -9.39
N LYS A 10 -6.73 1.68 -9.39
CA LYS A 10 -5.87 0.92 -8.48
C LYS A 10 -4.40 1.26 -8.68
N PHE A 11 -3.96 1.34 -9.94
CA PHE A 11 -2.58 1.69 -10.27
C PHE A 11 -2.22 3.10 -9.82
N LEU A 12 -3.07 4.09 -10.09
CA LEU A 12 -2.86 5.47 -9.65
C LEU A 12 -2.81 5.58 -8.13
N GLY A 13 -3.69 4.87 -7.42
CA GLY A 13 -3.63 4.78 -5.95
C GLY A 13 -2.31 4.17 -5.46
N ALA A 14 -1.85 3.07 -6.06
CA ALA A 14 -0.62 2.41 -5.65
C ALA A 14 0.61 3.32 -5.87
N MET A 15 0.64 4.01 -7.02
CA MET A 15 1.68 4.99 -7.34
C MET A 15 1.61 6.20 -6.40
N GLY A 16 0.42 6.70 -6.08
CA GLY A 16 0.21 7.77 -5.10
C GLY A 16 0.72 7.39 -3.71
N TYR A 17 0.49 6.14 -3.29
CA TYR A 17 1.02 5.63 -2.03
C TYR A 17 2.55 5.59 -2.03
N ALA A 18 3.15 4.97 -3.05
CA ALA A 18 4.61 4.88 -3.18
C ALA A 18 5.27 6.26 -3.24
N GLY A 19 4.70 7.17 -4.03
CA GLY A 19 5.17 8.56 -4.14
C GLY A 19 5.07 9.32 -2.83
N GLY A 20 3.93 9.23 -2.13
CA GLY A 20 3.74 9.85 -0.81
C GLY A 20 4.69 9.29 0.25
N LEU A 21 4.98 7.99 0.20
CA LEU A 21 5.99 7.37 1.05
C LEU A 21 7.36 8.00 0.80
N VAL A 22 7.85 8.00 -0.45
CA VAL A 22 9.17 8.58 -0.78
C VAL A 22 9.23 10.06 -0.41
N ALA A 23 8.22 10.84 -0.78
CA ALA A 23 8.15 12.28 -0.48
C ALA A 23 8.22 12.58 1.03
N SER A 24 7.65 11.72 1.88
CA SER A 24 7.69 11.90 3.33
C SER A 24 9.08 11.77 3.96
N PHE A 25 10.05 11.15 3.25
CA PHE A 25 11.43 11.02 3.71
C PHE A 25 12.37 12.02 3.03
N VAL A 26 12.10 12.35 1.76
CA VAL A 26 12.93 13.28 0.96
C VAL A 26 12.64 14.75 1.29
N ALA A 27 11.39 15.12 1.54
CA ALA A 27 11.02 16.51 1.80
C ALA A 27 11.76 17.09 3.01
N ALA A 28 12.28 18.31 2.87
CA ALA A 28 13.05 18.97 3.93
C ALA A 28 12.16 19.51 5.06
N ASP A 29 11.00 20.08 4.70
CA ASP A 29 10.05 20.67 5.65
C ASP A 29 9.19 19.58 6.34
N PRO A 30 9.17 19.51 7.68
CA PRO A 30 8.26 18.65 8.44
C PRO A 30 6.77 18.79 8.05
N ARG A 31 6.32 19.98 7.65
CA ARG A 31 4.92 20.19 7.23
C ARG A 31 4.63 19.51 5.89
N GLU A 32 5.55 19.60 4.94
CA GLU A 32 5.44 18.90 3.65
C GLU A 32 5.44 17.39 3.83
N ARG A 33 6.28 16.87 4.73
CA ARG A 33 6.30 15.43 5.07
C ARG A 33 4.96 14.94 5.61
N LYS A 34 4.34 15.71 6.52
CA LYS A 34 2.99 15.43 7.04
C LYS A 34 1.93 15.44 5.94
N ARG A 35 1.99 16.42 5.03
CA ARG A 35 1.10 16.48 3.86
C ARG A 35 1.30 15.28 2.92
N ALA A 36 2.55 14.90 2.65
CA ALA A 36 2.85 13.73 1.81
C ALA A 36 2.21 12.44 2.37
N VAL A 37 2.17 12.28 3.70
CA VAL A 37 1.51 11.12 4.31
C VAL A 37 -0.01 11.26 4.34
N HIS A 38 -0.52 12.32 4.96
CA HIS A 38 -1.95 12.43 5.26
C HIS A 38 -2.81 12.89 4.07
N SER A 39 -2.25 13.69 3.17
CA SER A 39 -2.98 14.21 2.01
C SER A 39 -2.75 13.39 0.74
N ILE A 40 -1.70 12.57 0.69
CA ILE A 40 -1.37 11.76 -0.50
C ILE A 40 -1.32 10.27 -0.16
N ALA A 41 -0.37 9.80 0.66
CA ALA A 41 -0.16 8.37 0.86
C ALA A 41 -1.40 7.66 1.44
N SER A 42 -1.90 8.08 2.60
CA SER A 42 -3.04 7.45 3.27
C SER A 42 -4.31 7.41 2.40
N PRO A 43 -4.78 8.49 1.75
CA PRO A 43 -5.94 8.41 0.87
C PRO A 43 -5.67 7.57 -0.39
N SER A 44 -4.45 7.60 -0.93
CA SER A 44 -4.09 6.76 -2.08
C SER A 44 -4.11 5.26 -1.73
N LEU A 45 -3.70 4.90 -0.51
CA LEU A 45 -3.80 3.53 -0.01
C LEU A 45 -5.26 3.08 0.06
N LEU A 46 -6.13 3.92 0.62
CA LEU A 46 -7.57 3.63 0.68
C LEU A 46 -8.15 3.43 -0.72
N ALA A 47 -7.85 4.33 -1.66
CA ALA A 47 -8.28 4.21 -3.05
C ALA A 47 -7.78 2.91 -3.71
N THR A 48 -6.52 2.53 -3.45
CA THR A 48 -5.91 1.28 -3.93
C THR A 48 -6.68 0.05 -3.46
N TRP A 49 -7.08 0.02 -2.19
CA TRP A 49 -7.83 -1.09 -1.61
C TRP A 49 -9.27 -1.13 -2.09
N CYS A 50 -9.97 0.00 -2.13
CA CYS A 50 -11.31 0.07 -2.68
C CYS A 50 -11.36 -0.45 -4.13
N ALA A 51 -10.43 0.02 -4.98
CA ALA A 51 -10.32 -0.48 -6.36
C ALA A 51 -9.85 -1.95 -6.42
N GLY A 52 -8.96 -2.36 -5.51
CA GLY A 52 -8.50 -3.74 -5.39
C GLY A 52 -9.61 -4.72 -5.06
N TYR A 53 -10.48 -4.40 -4.11
CA TYR A 53 -11.63 -5.23 -3.78
C TYR A 53 -12.66 -5.27 -4.91
N ALA A 54 -12.91 -4.13 -5.57
CA ALA A 54 -13.76 -4.12 -6.76
C ALA A 54 -13.20 -5.06 -7.86
N LEU A 55 -11.89 -5.03 -8.12
CA LEU A 55 -11.26 -5.94 -9.10
C LEU A 55 -11.30 -7.40 -8.68
N ALA A 56 -11.08 -7.69 -7.40
CA ALA A 56 -11.17 -9.06 -6.89
C ALA A 56 -12.59 -9.61 -7.04
N ALA A 57 -13.63 -8.79 -6.78
CA ALA A 57 -15.03 -9.16 -6.95
C ALA A 57 -15.36 -9.40 -8.43
N LEU A 58 -14.94 -8.50 -9.31
CA LEU A 58 -15.10 -8.65 -10.77
C LEU A 58 -14.37 -9.88 -11.32
N GLY A 59 -13.25 -10.27 -10.70
CA GLY A 59 -12.45 -11.44 -11.09
C GLY A 59 -12.89 -12.75 -10.42
N GLY A 60 -13.91 -12.75 -9.57
CA GLY A 60 -14.38 -13.94 -8.86
C GLY A 60 -13.43 -14.45 -7.76
N PHE A 61 -12.49 -13.64 -7.30
CA PHE A 61 -11.56 -14.01 -6.23
C PHE A 61 -12.21 -13.83 -4.86
N ARG A 62 -11.89 -14.73 -3.92
CA ARG A 62 -12.29 -14.61 -2.52
C ARG A 62 -11.49 -13.49 -1.84
N MET A 63 -12.18 -12.62 -1.11
CA MET A 63 -11.53 -11.53 -0.37
C MET A 63 -10.66 -12.03 0.79
N SER A 64 -10.89 -13.27 1.21
CA SER A 64 -10.12 -13.92 2.25
C SER A 64 -8.85 -14.59 1.75
N GLU A 65 -8.53 -14.57 0.43
CA GLU A 65 -7.31 -15.19 -0.07
C GLU A 65 -6.04 -14.64 0.61
N LEU A 66 -5.04 -15.49 0.77
CA LEU A 66 -3.81 -15.16 1.50
C LEU A 66 -3.12 -13.91 0.95
N TRP A 67 -3.01 -13.79 -0.38
CA TRP A 67 -2.43 -12.59 -1.01
C TRP A 67 -3.24 -11.31 -0.79
N VAL A 68 -4.57 -11.42 -0.60
CA VAL A 68 -5.45 -10.28 -0.33
C VAL A 68 -5.29 -9.84 1.12
N VAL A 69 -5.46 -10.76 2.08
CA VAL A 69 -5.40 -10.47 3.51
C VAL A 69 -3.98 -10.08 3.92
N GLY A 70 -2.98 -10.82 3.45
CA GLY A 70 -1.57 -10.51 3.69
C GLY A 70 -1.16 -9.18 3.05
N GLY A 71 -1.63 -8.91 1.83
CA GLY A 71 -1.41 -7.61 1.19
C GLY A 71 -2.01 -6.47 2.01
N LEU A 72 -3.23 -6.65 2.54
CA LEU A 72 -3.90 -5.63 3.36
C LEU A 72 -3.10 -5.37 4.63
N ALA A 73 -2.76 -6.42 5.38
CA ALA A 73 -2.00 -6.31 6.61
C ALA A 73 -0.66 -5.62 6.41
N LEU A 74 0.11 -6.01 5.39
CA LEU A 74 1.41 -5.40 5.09
C LEU A 74 1.28 -3.94 4.64
N SER A 75 0.27 -3.61 3.85
CA SER A 75 0.05 -2.23 3.38
C SER A 75 -0.40 -1.29 4.51
N VAL A 76 -1.26 -1.77 5.42
CA VAL A 76 -1.66 -1.03 6.62
C VAL A 76 -0.46 -0.89 7.56
N GLY A 77 0.32 -1.95 7.76
CA GLY A 77 1.55 -1.90 8.55
C GLY A 77 2.54 -0.87 8.00
N SER A 78 2.76 -0.86 6.68
CA SER A 78 3.55 0.16 5.98
C SER A 78 3.06 1.58 6.31
N ASN A 79 1.75 1.82 6.23
CA ASN A 79 1.19 3.15 6.45
C ASN A 79 1.23 3.58 7.92
N VAL A 80 1.00 2.65 8.85
CA VAL A 80 1.13 2.91 10.29
C VAL A 80 2.57 3.30 10.64
N ILE A 81 3.56 2.58 10.11
CA ILE A 81 4.97 2.92 10.29
C ILE A 81 5.26 4.29 9.68
N LEU A 82 4.75 4.56 8.48
CA LEU A 82 4.92 5.84 7.80
C LEU A 82 4.37 7.02 8.63
N VAL A 83 3.14 6.90 9.13
CA VAL A 83 2.49 7.89 10.01
C VAL A 83 3.28 8.06 11.30
N TYR A 84 3.73 6.96 11.92
CA TYR A 84 4.57 7.01 13.10
C TYR A 84 5.88 7.76 12.85
N CYS A 85 6.58 7.46 11.75
CA CYS A 85 7.86 8.08 11.41
C CYS A 85 7.72 9.60 11.23
N VAL A 86 6.66 10.04 10.54
CA VAL A 86 6.42 11.48 10.34
C VAL A 86 5.93 12.16 11.62
N SER A 87 5.20 11.46 12.49
CA SER A 87 4.74 12.01 13.78
C SER A 87 5.87 12.16 14.80
N ARG A 88 6.93 11.35 14.69
CA ARG A 88 8.09 11.33 15.59
C ARG A 88 9.37 11.88 14.94
N ASP A 89 9.24 12.53 13.78
CA ASP A 89 10.35 13.08 12.98
C ASP A 89 11.50 12.10 12.73
N LYS A 90 11.19 10.80 12.57
CA LYS A 90 12.16 9.76 12.22
C LYS A 90 12.40 9.79 10.70
N ARG A 91 13.68 9.95 10.31
CA ARG A 91 14.11 10.09 8.90
C ARG A 91 15.23 9.14 8.46
N GLY A 92 15.70 8.28 9.35
CA GLY A 92 16.83 7.39 9.05
C GLY A 92 16.49 6.31 8.03
N HIS A 93 17.52 5.75 7.39
CA HIS A 93 17.36 4.63 6.44
C HIS A 93 16.59 3.45 7.05
N GLY A 94 16.83 3.14 8.34
CA GLY A 94 16.06 2.10 9.03
C GLY A 94 14.56 2.39 9.09
N ALA A 95 14.16 3.64 9.34
CA ALA A 95 12.75 4.05 9.34
C ALA A 95 12.13 3.94 7.94
N PHE A 96 12.88 4.34 6.90
CA PHE A 96 12.47 4.17 5.52
C PHE A 96 12.30 2.69 5.16
N SER A 97 13.28 1.84 5.46
CA SER A 97 13.23 0.41 5.19
C SER A 97 12.06 -0.26 5.91
N CYS A 98 11.78 0.10 7.17
CA CYS A 98 10.62 -0.43 7.89
C CYS A 98 9.28 -0.06 7.24
N ALA A 99 9.17 1.11 6.61
CA ALA A 99 7.97 1.49 5.87
C ALA A 99 7.91 0.87 4.47
N ALA A 100 9.05 0.79 3.77
CA ALA A 100 9.15 0.35 2.38
C ALA A 100 9.12 -1.18 2.21
N LEU A 101 9.73 -1.94 3.12
CA LEU A 101 9.79 -3.41 3.01
C LEU A 101 8.39 -4.06 3.05
N PRO A 102 7.46 -3.68 3.93
CA PRO A 102 6.11 -4.21 3.86
C PRO A 102 5.43 -3.90 2.53
N LEU A 103 5.63 -2.71 1.96
CA LEU A 103 5.10 -2.36 0.63
C LEU A 103 5.68 -3.26 -0.48
N ALA A 104 6.99 -3.54 -0.45
CA ALA A 104 7.60 -4.51 -1.36
C ALA A 104 6.99 -5.91 -1.20
N GLY A 105 6.72 -6.32 0.04
CA GLY A 105 5.99 -7.56 0.34
C GLY A 105 4.58 -7.59 -0.24
N VAL A 106 3.85 -6.47 -0.22
CA VAL A 106 2.53 -6.35 -0.88
C VAL A 106 2.65 -6.62 -2.38
N VAL A 107 3.65 -6.03 -3.04
CA VAL A 107 3.89 -6.25 -4.48
C VAL A 107 4.18 -7.72 -4.75
N ALA A 108 5.06 -8.34 -3.96
CA ALA A 108 5.36 -9.77 -4.08
C ALA A 108 4.11 -10.65 -3.94
N LEU A 109 3.25 -10.37 -2.94
CA LEU A 109 1.98 -11.09 -2.76
C LEU A 109 1.03 -10.88 -3.94
N MET A 110 0.95 -9.67 -4.50
CA MET A 110 0.06 -9.36 -5.63
C MET A 110 0.53 -9.98 -6.95
N VAL A 111 1.84 -10.22 -7.10
CA VAL A 111 2.43 -10.87 -8.29
C VAL A 111 2.33 -12.39 -8.17
N LEU A 112 2.76 -12.96 -7.04
CA LEU A 112 2.78 -14.40 -6.83
C LEU A 112 1.39 -14.98 -6.56
N LYS A 113 0.49 -14.16 -6.00
CA LYS A 113 -0.89 -14.51 -5.63
C LYS A 113 -1.02 -15.85 -4.90
N PRO A 114 -0.23 -16.10 -3.83
CA PRO A 114 -0.36 -17.33 -3.08
C PRO A 114 -1.78 -17.45 -2.51
N THR A 115 -2.37 -18.64 -2.60
CA THR A 115 -3.69 -18.96 -2.05
C THR A 115 -3.57 -19.84 -0.81
N TRP A 116 -4.61 -19.89 0.01
CA TRP A 116 -4.61 -20.80 1.17
C TRP A 116 -4.52 -22.26 0.77
N ALA A 117 -5.11 -22.62 -0.37
CA ALA A 117 -5.09 -23.98 -0.89
C ALA A 117 -3.66 -24.48 -1.15
N GLN A 118 -2.75 -23.61 -1.60
CA GLN A 118 -1.36 -23.97 -1.86
C GLN A 118 -0.52 -24.16 -0.59
N VAL A 119 -0.93 -23.56 0.54
CA VAL A 119 -0.17 -23.59 1.80
C VAL A 119 -0.55 -24.79 2.67
N PHE A 120 -1.80 -25.24 2.60
CA PHE A 120 -2.31 -26.38 3.37
C PHE A 120 -2.32 -27.70 2.57
N GLN A 121 -1.69 -27.71 1.40
CA GLN A 121 -1.39 -28.92 0.62
C GLN A 121 -0.09 -29.57 1.10
#